data_AF-A0AB32XAU1-F1
#
_entry.id   AF-A0AB32XAU1-F1
#
_cell.length_a   1.000
_cell.length_b   1.000
_cell.length_c   1.000
_cell.angle_alpha   90.00
_cell.angle_beta   90.00
_cell.angle_gamma   90.00
#
_symmetry.space_group_name_H-M   'P 1'
#
loop_
_entity.id
_entity.type
_entity.pdbx_description
1 polymer ?
#
loop_
_entity_poly.entity_id
_entity_poly.type
_entity_poly.pdbx_seq_one_letter_code
_entity_poly.pdbx_strand_id
1 'polypeptide(L)' 'MSRVGNSLYNREIEYFFSILKTEIFPNFCKRVKLLTFNELKNEIKEFIDWYNNDRFMKKLDLKTPQQMWDVYKNNKFIGV' A
#
# COMPACT_ATOMS: atom_id res chain seq x y z
N MET A 1 15.12 -12.93 21.87
CA MET A 1 14.60 -12.65 20.51
C MET A 1 15.40 -11.48 19.94
N SER A 2 16.15 -11.72 18.87
CA SER A 2 17.02 -10.71 18.26
C SER A 2 16.17 -9.63 17.58
N ARG A 3 16.53 -8.34 17.73
CA ARG A 3 15.91 -7.20 17.02
C ARG A 3 16.33 -7.14 15.54
N VAL A 4 16.42 -8.29 14.88
CA VAL A 4 16.69 -8.37 13.44
C VAL A 4 15.32 -8.39 12.77
N GLY A 5 14.78 -7.19 12.49
CA GLY A 5 13.49 -7.07 11.81
C GLY A 5 12.70 -5.77 12.02
N ASN A 6 13.29 -4.69 12.54
CA ASN A 6 12.60 -3.40 12.60
C ASN A 6 13.51 -2.29 12.09
N SER A 7 13.91 -2.40 10.81
CA SER A 7 14.53 -1.27 10.14
C SER A 7 13.41 -0.25 9.86
N LEU A 8 13.67 1.03 10.10
CA LEU A 8 12.72 2.10 9.78
C LEU A 8 12.23 2.03 8.32
N TYR A 9 13.08 1.51 7.42
CA TYR A 9 12.77 1.34 6.01
C TYR A 9 11.76 0.22 5.72
N ASN A 10 11.62 -0.79 6.58
CA ASN A 10 10.67 -1.89 6.36
C ASN A 10 9.25 -1.57 6.83
N ARG A 11 9.08 -0.53 7.65
CA ARG A 11 7.80 -0.17 8.26
C ARG A 11 6.70 0.10 7.23
N GLU A 12 7.02 0.87 6.19
CA GLU A 12 6.02 1.29 5.20
C GLU A 12 5.52 0.10 4.36
N ILE A 13 6.44 -0.80 3.97
CA ILE A 13 6.08 -1.99 3.21
C ILE A 13 5.32 -3.02 4.07
N GLU A 14 5.69 -3.18 5.34
CA GLU A 14 4.93 -4.01 6.28
C GLU A 14 3.51 -3.46 6.50
N TYR A 15 3.37 -2.14 6.60
CA TYR A 15 2.08 -1.48 6.71
C TYR A 15 1.23 -1.76 5.47
N PHE A 16 1.77 -1.56 4.28
CA PHE A 16 1.08 -1.86 3.01
C PHE A 16 0.56 -3.30 2.98
N PHE A 17 1.39 -4.29 3.28
CA PHE A 17 0.96 -5.70 3.26
C PHE A 17 -0.05 -6.05 4.36
N SER A 18 0.00 -5.36 5.49
CA SER A 18 -0.98 -5.55 6.56
C SER A 18 -2.36 -5.08 6.10
N ILE A 19 -2.43 -3.88 5.52
CA ILE A 19 -3.65 -3.32 4.92
C ILE A 19 -4.17 -4.21 3.80
N LEU A 20 -3.30 -4.63 2.88
CA LEU A 20 -3.65 -5.49 1.76
C LEU A 20 -4.36 -6.76 2.25
N LYS A 21 -3.84 -7.41 3.29
CA LYS A 21 -4.43 -8.63 3.85
C LYS A 21 -5.76 -8.38 4.58
N THR A 22 -5.94 -7.21 5.20
CA THR A 22 -7.15 -6.92 5.98
C THR A 22 -8.29 -6.35 5.15
N GLU A 23 -7.98 -5.57 4.11
CA GLU A 23 -8.95 -4.77 3.37
C GLU A 23 -9.36 -5.37 2.02
N ILE A 24 -8.48 -6.16 1.36
CA ILE A 24 -8.86 -6.80 0.09
C ILE A 24 -10.01 -7.79 0.30
N PHE A 25 -9.96 -8.66 1.33
CA PHE A 25 -10.97 -9.71 1.54
C PHE A 25 -11.35 -9.92 3.00
N PRO A 26 -12.64 -10.18 3.31
CA PRO A 26 -13.00 -10.82 4.56
C PRO A 26 -12.40 -12.24 4.58
N ASN A 27 -11.48 -12.49 5.52
CA ASN A 27 -10.69 -13.72 5.63
C ASN A 27 -9.82 -14.01 4.39
N PHE A 28 -8.84 -13.15 4.11
CA PHE A 28 -7.85 -13.27 3.03
C PHE A 28 -7.35 -14.70 2.77
N CYS A 29 -6.93 -15.43 3.81
CA CYS A 29 -6.41 -16.80 3.68
C CYS A 29 -7.42 -17.81 3.09
N LYS A 30 -8.72 -17.58 3.25
CA LYS A 30 -9.77 -18.42 2.66
C LYS A 30 -10.06 -18.01 1.23
N ARG A 31 -10.26 -16.71 0.95
CA ARG A 31 -10.64 -16.26 -0.39
C ARG A 31 -9.51 -16.42 -1.42
N VAL A 32 -8.26 -16.17 -1.04
CA VAL A 32 -7.11 -16.32 -1.95
C VAL A 32 -6.98 -17.74 -2.48
N LYS A 33 -7.34 -18.76 -1.68
CA LYS A 33 -7.31 -20.17 -2.09
C LYS A 33 -8.38 -20.53 -3.12
N LEU A 34 -9.41 -19.70 -3.27
CA LEU A 34 -10.52 -19.91 -4.21
C LEU A 34 -10.28 -19.24 -5.56
N LEU A 35 -9.27 -18.37 -5.66
CA LEU A 35 -8.96 -17.59 -6.86
C LEU A 35 -7.89 -18.29 -7.68
N THR A 36 -8.03 -18.21 -8.99
CA THR A 36 -6.93 -18.49 -9.90
C THR A 36 -5.85 -17.43 -9.76
N PHE A 37 -4.63 -17.74 -10.23
CA PHE A 37 -3.53 -16.77 -10.23
C PHE A 37 -3.89 -15.48 -10.97
N ASN A 38 -4.59 -15.57 -12.10
CA ASN A 38 -4.96 -14.39 -12.90
C ASN A 38 -6.00 -13.51 -12.18
N GLU A 39 -7.00 -14.12 -11.54
CA GLU A 39 -7.98 -13.37 -10.75
C GLU A 39 -7.33 -12.70 -9.55
N LEU A 40 -6.49 -13.42 -8.81
CA LEU A 40 -5.74 -12.86 -7.68
C LEU A 40 -4.85 -11.69 -8.13
N LYS A 41 -4.17 -11.84 -9.29
CA LYS A 41 -3.34 -10.79 -9.85
C LYS A 41 -4.14 -9.54 -10.20
N ASN A 42 -5.33 -9.70 -10.77
CA ASN A 42 -6.21 -8.58 -11.11
C ASN A 42 -6.72 -7.87 -9.85
N GLU A 43 -7.18 -8.63 -8.85
CA GLU A 43 -7.63 -8.09 -7.56
C GLU A 43 -6.53 -7.30 -6.84
N ILE A 44 -5.30 -7.83 -6.81
CA ILE A 44 -4.16 -7.12 -6.23
C ILE A 44 -3.85 -5.84 -7.04
N LYS A 45 -3.98 -5.88 -8.37
CA LYS A 45 -3.75 -4.70 -9.21
C LYS A 45 -4.79 -3.61 -8.94
N GLU A 46 -6.07 -3.96 -8.92
CA GLU A 46 -7.15 -3.03 -8.59
C GLU A 46 -6.98 -2.44 -7.18
N PHE A 47 -6.58 -3.26 -6.21
CA PHE A 47 -6.28 -2.77 -4.87
C PHE A 47 -5.10 -1.79 -4.85
N ILE A 48 -4.03 -2.04 -5.61
CA ILE A 48 -2.89 -1.12 -5.70
C ILE A 48 -3.33 0.22 -6.31
N ASP A 49 -4.15 0.18 -7.36
CA ASP A 49 -4.67 1.38 -8.00
C ASP A 49 -5.54 2.19 -7.03
N TRP A 50 -6.46 1.54 -6.32
CA TRP A 50 -7.26 2.17 -5.26
C TRP A 50 -6.39 2.72 -4.11
N TYR A 51 -5.41 1.94 -3.63
CA TYR A 51 -4.54 2.34 -2.53
C TYR A 51 -3.77 3.60 -2.87
N ASN A 52 -3.29 3.74 -4.10
CA ASN A 52 -2.49 4.88 -4.52
C ASN A 52 -3.33 6.12 -4.85
N ASN A 53 -4.50 5.93 -5.45
CA ASN A 53 -5.26 7.03 -6.06
C ASN A 53 -6.47 7.47 -5.23
N ASP A 54 -7.08 6.59 -4.44
CA ASP A 54 -8.36 6.83 -3.77
C ASP A 54 -8.26 6.76 -2.24
N ARG A 55 -7.20 6.14 -1.69
CA ARG A 55 -7.03 6.00 -0.25
C ARG A 55 -6.57 7.31 0.39
N PHE A 56 -7.45 7.94 1.17
CA PHE A 56 -7.08 9.09 2.00
C PHE A 56 -6.34 8.67 3.26
N MET A 57 -5.16 9.25 3.49
CA MET A 57 -4.37 9.00 4.69
C MET A 57 -4.42 10.20 5.64
N LYS A 58 -5.01 10.01 6.83
CA LYS A 58 -5.10 11.06 7.86
C LYS A 58 -3.73 11.62 8.27
N LYS A 59 -2.69 10.78 8.26
CA LYS A 59 -1.31 11.21 8.56
C LYS A 59 -0.69 12.10 7.48
N LEU A 60 -1.28 12.14 6.29
CA LEU A 60 -0.79 12.86 5.12
C LEU A 60 -1.75 13.99 4.73
N ASP A 61 -2.41 14.60 5.72
CA ASP A 61 -3.32 15.74 5.51
C ASP A 61 -4.46 15.41 4.51
N LEU A 62 -5.02 14.20 4.64
CA LEU A 62 -6.09 13.69 3.75
C LEU A 62 -5.69 13.64 2.27
N LYS A 63 -4.39 13.50 1.98
CA LYS A 63 -3.91 13.23 0.62
C LYS A 63 -3.79 11.73 0.37
N THR A 64 -3.85 11.39 -0.91
CA THR A 64 -3.57 10.04 -1.38
C THR A 64 -2.06 9.82 -1.50
N PRO A 65 -1.56 8.57 -1.49
CA PRO A 65 -0.15 8.28 -1.70
C PRO A 65 0.40 8.92 -2.99
N GLN A 66 -0.38 8.88 -4.07
CA GLN A 66 0.01 9.47 -5.34
C GLN A 66 0.15 10.99 -5.24
N GLN A 67 -0.82 11.68 -4.63
CA GLN A 67 -0.75 13.13 -4.42
C GLN A 67 0.47 13.54 -3.59
N MET A 68 0.81 12.74 -2.58
CA MET A 68 2.02 12.97 -1.77
C MET A 68 3.30 12.79 -2.58
N TRP A 69 3.34 11.79 -3.45
CA TRP A 69 4.46 11.55 -4.35
C TRP A 69 4.65 12.69 -5.36
N ASP A 70 3.54 13.23 -5.89
CA ASP A 70 3.56 14.36 -6.81
C ASP A 70 4.09 15.63 -6.11
N VAL A 71 3.67 15.89 -4.87
CA VAL A 71 4.21 16.99 -4.05
C VAL A 71 5.71 16.81 -3.81
N TYR A 72 6.16 15.60 -3.45
CA TYR A 72 7.58 15.31 -3.24
C TYR A 72 8.40 15.56 -4.51
N LYS A 73 7.92 15.06 -5.66
CA LYS A 73 8.57 15.29 -6.95
C LYS A 73 8.68 16.77 -7.25
N ASN A 74 7.59 17.51 -7.17
CA ASN A 74 7.56 18.95 -7.47
C ASN A 74 8.52 19.73 -6.57
N ASN A 75 8.56 19.44 -5.28
CA ASN A 75 9.51 20.09 -4.36
C ASN A 75 10.97 19.74 -4.64
N LYS A 76 11.25 18.52 -5.11
CA LYS A 76 12.60 18.12 -5.55
C LYS A 76 13.02 18.82 -6.84
N PHE A 77 12.09 19.13 -7.74
CA PHE A 77 12.34 19.90 -8.96
C PHE A 77 12.56 21.40 -8.69
N ILE A 78 11.98 21.97 -7.63
CA ILE A 78 12.17 23.38 -7.24
C ILE A 78 13.49 23.59 -6.47
N GLY A 79 14.08 22.52 -5.93
CA GLY A 79 15.35 22.54 -5.22
C GLY A 79 16.61 22.39 -6.08
N VAL A 80 16.51 22.63 -7.40
CA VAL A 80 17.65 22.69 -8.35
C VAL A 80 17.78 24.10 -8.89
#